data_AF-A0A645E9P7-F1
#
_entry.id   AF-A0A645E9P7-F1
#
_cell.length_a   1.000
_cell.length_b   1.000
_cell.length_c   1.000
_cell.angle_alpha   90.00
_cell.angle_beta   90.00
_cell.angle_gamma   90.00
#
_symmetry.space_group_name_H-M   'P 1'
#
loop_
_entity.id
_entity.type
_entity.pdbx_description
1 polymer ?
#
loop_
_entity_poly.entity_id
_entity_poly.type
_entity_poly.pdbx_seq_one_letter_code
_entity_poly.pdbx_strand_id
1 'polypeptide(L)'
;MTLSNIIALQTLESWQGFISKPADAILLGHNAAEIYFEEDDLDRFLVRLAAWPDIRYVHPLKKHRWGQRVVRFYDPDGHIIEVGENITTVVRRFLAGGMTVAQAAKRMDVPEAFIRSHREDAL
;
A
#
# COMPACT_ATOMS: atom_id res chain seq x y z
N MET A 1 10.31 -6.83 16.52
CA MET A 1 11.15 -6.25 15.43
C MET A 1 10.51 -4.95 14.99
N THR A 2 11.27 -3.90 14.69
CA THR A 2 10.73 -2.65 14.11
C THR A 2 11.11 -2.53 12.64
N LEU A 3 10.15 -2.16 11.80
CA LEU A 3 10.33 -1.84 10.39
C LEU A 3 10.36 -0.31 10.27
N SER A 4 11.54 0.22 9.92
CA SER A 4 11.79 1.66 9.71
C SER A 4 11.36 2.56 10.87
N ASN A 5 11.26 2.03 12.11
CA ASN A 5 10.71 2.70 13.29
C ASN A 5 9.25 3.21 13.15
N ILE A 6 8.51 2.74 12.15
CA ILE A 6 7.12 3.15 11.88
C ILE A 6 6.15 2.02 12.23
N ILE A 7 6.57 0.76 12.06
CA ILE A 7 5.77 -0.42 12.35
C ILE A 7 6.56 -1.36 13.27
N ALA A 8 5.91 -1.95 14.26
CA ALA A 8 6.50 -2.95 15.14
C ALA A 8 5.73 -4.27 15.04
N LEU A 9 6.45 -5.36 14.80
CA LEU A 9 5.90 -6.71 14.86
C LEU A 9 6.10 -7.28 16.26
N GLN A 10 5.03 -7.81 16.82
CA GLN A 10 4.96 -8.42 18.15
C GLN A 10 4.45 -9.85 18.02
N THR A 11 4.87 -10.72 18.94
CA THR A 11 4.22 -12.02 19.08
C THR A 11 2.82 -11.83 19.66
N LEU A 12 1.92 -12.77 19.38
CA LEU A 12 0.58 -12.77 19.98
C LEU A 12 0.64 -12.76 21.51
N GLU A 13 1.62 -13.44 22.11
CA GLU A 13 1.85 -13.47 23.56
C GLU A 13 2.23 -12.09 24.11
N SER A 14 3.24 -11.43 23.53
CA SER A 14 3.64 -10.09 23.98
C SER A 14 2.52 -9.07 23.77
N TRP A 15 1.80 -9.17 22.65
CA TRP A 15 0.68 -8.29 22.34
C TRP A 15 -0.43 -8.38 23.40
N GLN A 16 -0.83 -9.59 23.80
CA GLN A 16 -1.80 -9.80 24.89
C GLN A 16 -1.42 -9.06 26.17
N GLY A 17 -0.14 -9.17 26.56
CA GLY A 17 0.39 -8.48 27.73
C GLY A 17 0.30 -6.95 27.59
N PHE A 18 0.71 -6.41 26.45
CA PHE A 18 0.72 -4.96 26.20
C PHE A 18 -0.67 -4.34 26.22
N ILE A 19 -1.66 -5.01 25.64
CA ILE A 19 -3.04 -4.49 25.59
C ILE A 19 -3.91 -4.96 26.77
N SER A 20 -3.35 -5.79 27.66
CA SER A 20 -4.05 -6.38 28.81
C SER A 20 -5.38 -7.05 28.41
N LYS A 21 -5.33 -7.89 27.37
CA LYS A 21 -6.49 -8.66 26.87
C LYS A 21 -6.19 -10.16 26.84
N PRO A 22 -7.19 -11.02 27.10
CA PRO A 22 -7.05 -12.46 26.90
C PRO A 22 -6.94 -12.80 25.41
N ALA A 23 -6.37 -13.97 25.11
CA ALA A 23 -6.14 -14.43 23.73
C ALA A 23 -7.42 -14.49 22.88
N ASP A 24 -8.54 -14.91 23.48
CA ASP A 24 -9.84 -15.05 22.80
C ASP A 24 -10.50 -13.70 22.45
N ALA A 25 -10.03 -12.60 23.04
CA ALA A 25 -10.43 -11.24 22.66
C ALA A 25 -9.68 -10.70 21.44
N ILE A 26 -8.64 -11.38 20.95
CA ILE A 26 -7.85 -10.97 19.78
C ILE A 26 -8.36 -11.71 18.56
N LEU A 27 -8.96 -10.97 17.63
CA LEU A 27 -9.48 -11.51 16.37
C LEU A 27 -8.45 -11.29 15.26
N LEU A 28 -7.95 -12.39 14.70
CA LEU A 28 -7.10 -12.40 13.51
C LEU A 28 -7.95 -12.53 12.24
N GLY A 29 -7.52 -11.93 11.13
CA GLY A 29 -8.27 -11.99 9.87
C GLY A 29 -9.59 -11.20 9.83
N HIS A 30 -9.73 -10.18 10.69
CA HIS A 30 -11.01 -9.45 10.88
C HIS A 30 -11.33 -8.39 9.80
N ASN A 31 -10.42 -8.11 8.87
CA ASN A 31 -10.59 -7.15 7.76
C ASN A 31 -10.98 -5.71 8.15
N ALA A 32 -10.73 -5.26 9.39
CA ALA A 32 -11.12 -3.91 9.81
C ALA A 32 -10.01 -2.85 9.61
N ALA A 33 -8.81 -3.25 9.19
CA ALA A 33 -7.71 -2.33 8.92
C ALA A 33 -6.77 -2.92 7.85
N GLU A 34 -6.00 -2.03 7.22
CA GLU A 34 -4.90 -2.38 6.33
C GLU A 34 -3.64 -1.57 6.63
N ILE A 35 -2.48 -2.13 6.29
CA ILE A 35 -1.19 -1.44 6.28
C ILE A 35 -0.85 -1.12 4.84
N TYR A 36 -0.71 0.17 4.53
CA TYR A 36 -0.46 0.67 3.19
C TYR A 36 1.02 0.99 2.98
N PHE A 37 1.57 0.55 1.85
CA PHE A 37 2.92 0.86 1.38
C PHE A 37 2.90 1.33 -0.07
N GLU A 38 3.90 2.13 -0.42
CA GLU A 38 4.23 2.49 -1.80
C GLU A 38 5.54 1.85 -2.21
N GLU A 39 5.60 1.39 -3.46
CA GLU A 39 6.76 0.78 -4.08
C GLU A 39 7.07 1.47 -5.42
N ASP A 40 8.35 1.78 -5.63
CA ASP A 40 8.83 2.47 -6.83
C ASP A 40 8.84 1.51 -8.04
N ASP A 41 9.20 0.24 -7.82
CA ASP A 41 9.18 -0.82 -8.82
C ASP A 41 8.15 -1.91 -8.48
N LEU A 42 6.87 -1.54 -8.62
CA LEU A 42 5.75 -2.45 -8.33
C LEU A 42 5.83 -3.73 -9.19
N ASP A 43 6.28 -3.64 -10.44
CA ASP A 43 6.33 -4.78 -11.34
C ASP A 43 7.35 -5.84 -10.85
N ARG A 44 8.53 -5.41 -10.39
CA ARG A 44 9.49 -6.31 -9.74
C ARG A 44 8.98 -6.87 -8.41
N PHE A 45 8.29 -6.04 -7.61
CA PHE A 45 7.67 -6.51 -6.37
C PHE A 45 6.63 -7.61 -6.63
N LEU A 46 5.78 -7.46 -7.64
CA LEU A 46 4.76 -8.45 -8.00
C LEU A 46 5.36 -9.79 -8.41
N VAL A 47 6.48 -9.78 -9.14
CA VAL A 47 7.22 -11.01 -9.49
C VAL A 47 7.70 -11.73 -8.23
N ARG A 48 8.27 -10.99 -7.27
CA ARG A 48 8.72 -11.57 -5.99
C ARG A 48 7.57 -12.08 -5.14
N LEU A 49 6.46 -11.34 -5.09
CA LEU A 49 5.27 -11.71 -4.34
C LEU A 49 4.65 -13.00 -4.88
N ALA A 50 4.57 -13.14 -6.21
CA ALA A 50 4.02 -14.34 -6.87
C ALA A 50 4.89 -15.58 -6.67
N ALA A 51 6.19 -15.42 -6.41
CA ALA A 51 7.10 -16.52 -6.08
C ALA A 51 7.00 -16.98 -4.61
N TRP A 52 6.30 -16.23 -3.76
CA TRP A 52 6.15 -16.58 -2.34
C TRP A 52 5.13 -17.72 -2.16
N PRO A 53 5.47 -18.79 -1.44
CA PRO A 53 4.54 -19.90 -1.21
C PRO A 53 3.35 -19.45 -0.36
N ASP A 54 2.18 -20.01 -0.65
CA ASP A 54 0.95 -19.82 0.14
C ASP A 54 0.48 -18.37 0.29
N ILE A 55 0.85 -17.49 -0.65
CA ILE A 55 0.37 -16.11 -0.65
C ILE A 55 -1.17 -16.08 -0.80
N ARG A 56 -1.84 -15.38 0.12
CA ARG A 56 -3.30 -15.23 0.12
C ARG A 56 -3.67 -13.81 -0.28
N TYR A 57 -4.22 -13.65 -1.47
CA TYR A 57 -4.69 -12.34 -1.95
C TYR A 57 -6.06 -11.98 -1.38
N VAL A 58 -6.24 -10.71 -1.00
CA VAL A 58 -7.58 -10.10 -0.89
C VAL A 58 -8.13 -9.91 -2.29
N HIS A 59 -7.30 -9.35 -3.17
CA HIS A 59 -7.49 -9.33 -4.61
C HIS A 59 -6.13 -9.28 -5.31
N PRO A 60 -6.00 -9.83 -6.53
CA PRO A 60 -4.79 -9.69 -7.34
C PRO A 60 -4.57 -8.22 -7.75
N LEU A 61 -3.57 -7.97 -8.60
CA LEU A 61 -3.29 -6.63 -9.13
C LEU A 61 -4.56 -5.96 -9.64
N LYS A 62 -4.84 -4.78 -9.10
CA LYS A 62 -6.01 -3.96 -9.41
C LYS A 62 -5.56 -2.53 -9.69
N LYS A 63 -6.31 -1.82 -10.55
CA LYS A 63 -6.11 -0.39 -10.79
C LYS A 63 -7.22 0.40 -10.09
N HIS A 64 -6.84 1.33 -9.21
CA HIS A 64 -7.79 2.23 -8.58
C HIS A 64 -8.40 3.22 -9.56
N ARG A 65 -9.52 3.81 -9.15
CA ARG A 65 -10.22 4.83 -9.94
C ARG A 65 -9.29 5.97 -10.33
N TRP A 66 -8.37 6.42 -9.46
CA TRP A 66 -7.36 7.48 -9.72
C TRP A 66 -6.14 7.00 -10.52
N GLY A 67 -6.08 5.74 -10.91
CA GLY A 67 -5.11 5.20 -11.88
C GLY A 67 -3.84 4.58 -11.31
N GLN A 68 -3.69 4.56 -9.99
CA GLN A 68 -2.65 3.79 -9.28
C GLN A 68 -2.92 2.28 -9.40
N ARG A 69 -1.90 1.49 -9.70
CA ARG A 69 -1.96 0.02 -9.58
C ARG A 69 -1.60 -0.38 -8.14
N VAL A 70 -2.31 -1.38 -7.61
CA VAL A 70 -2.14 -1.90 -6.26
C VAL A 70 -2.35 -3.41 -6.22
N VAL A 71 -1.76 -4.08 -5.24
CA VAL A 71 -2.09 -5.44 -4.85
C VAL A 71 -2.42 -5.47 -3.37
N ARG A 72 -3.43 -6.26 -2.98
CA ARG A 72 -3.77 -6.50 -1.57
C ARG A 72 -3.66 -7.98 -1.24
N PHE A 73 -2.97 -8.28 -0.16
CA PHE A 73 -2.77 -9.65 0.33
C PHE A 73 -2.76 -9.67 1.85
N TYR A 74 -2.89 -10.87 2.40
CA TYR A 74 -2.83 -11.11 3.83
C TYR A 74 -1.41 -11.47 4.25
N ASP A 75 -1.00 -10.99 5.41
CA ASP A 75 0.13 -11.60 6.12
C ASP A 75 -0.28 -12.95 6.78
N PRO A 76 0.64 -13.65 7.45
CA PRO A 76 0.34 -14.93 8.10
C PRO A 76 -0.80 -14.86 9.13
N ASP A 77 -0.95 -13.72 9.81
CA ASP A 77 -1.97 -13.49 10.85
C ASP A 77 -3.28 -12.90 10.29
N GLY A 78 -3.38 -12.72 8.96
CA GLY A 78 -4.60 -12.26 8.30
C GLY A 78 -4.80 -10.74 8.35
N HIS A 79 -3.76 -9.95 8.61
CA HIS A 79 -3.79 -8.51 8.43
C HIS A 79 -3.68 -8.17 6.94
N ILE A 80 -4.46 -7.18 6.49
CA ILE A 80 -4.41 -6.73 5.09
C ILE A 80 -3.18 -5.85 4.89
N ILE A 81 -2.40 -6.16 3.87
CA ILE A 81 -1.31 -5.32 3.37
C ILE A 81 -1.70 -4.85 1.96
N GLU A 82 -1.70 -3.55 1.74
CA GLU A 82 -1.74 -2.95 0.40
C GLU A 82 -0.34 -2.48 0.00
N VAL A 83 0.09 -2.88 -1.21
CA VAL A 83 1.28 -2.31 -1.85
C VAL A 83 0.86 -1.70 -3.17
N GLY A 84 1.03 -0.38 -3.29
CA GLY A 84 0.71 0.40 -4.47
C GLY A 84 1.93 0.95 -5.19
N GLU A 85 1.73 1.38 -6.43
CA GLU A 85 2.73 2.22 -7.10
C GLU A 85 2.95 3.50 -6.30
N ASN A 86 4.20 3.96 -6.24
CA ASN A 86 4.50 5.31 -5.78
C ASN A 86 3.62 6.34 -6.48
N ILE A 87 2.91 7.16 -5.70
CA ILE A 87 1.92 8.08 -6.24
C ILE A 87 2.56 9.13 -7.18
N THR A 88 3.83 9.48 -6.94
CA THR A 88 4.65 10.34 -7.79
C THR A 88 4.81 9.73 -9.18
N THR A 89 5.08 8.42 -9.27
CA THR A 89 5.21 7.69 -10.54
C THR A 89 3.89 7.69 -11.31
N VAL A 90 2.75 7.61 -10.62
CA VAL A 90 1.42 7.71 -11.24
C VAL A 90 1.18 9.10 -11.83
N VAL A 91 1.51 10.16 -11.07
CA VAL A 91 1.40 11.56 -11.53
C VAL A 91 2.26 11.77 -12.77
N ARG A 92 3.53 11.39 -12.71
CA ARG A 92 4.49 11.55 -13.83
C ARG A 92 4.03 10.80 -15.07
N ARG A 93 3.51 9.58 -14.93
CA ARG A 93 2.94 8.80 -16.03
C ARG A 93 1.79 9.53 -16.73
N PHE A 94 0.89 10.18 -15.98
CA PHE A 94 -0.19 10.94 -16.60
C PHE A 94 0.30 12.16 -17.37
N LEU A 95 1.26 12.90 -16.81
CA LEU A 95 1.82 14.08 -17.46
C LEU A 95 2.64 13.72 -18.71
N ALA A 96 3.47 12.67 -18.62
CA ALA A 96 4.20 12.13 -19.77
C ALA A 96 3.27 11.59 -20.86
N GLY A 97 2.07 11.11 -20.47
CA GLY A 97 0.99 10.73 -21.38
C GLY A 97 0.22 11.90 -22.00
N GLY A 98 0.66 13.15 -21.78
CA GLY A 98 0.09 14.34 -22.40
C GLY A 98 -1.05 15.02 -21.62
N MET A 99 -1.38 14.55 -20.40
CA MET A 99 -2.35 15.26 -19.56
C MET A 99 -1.76 16.57 -19.05
N THR A 100 -2.57 17.63 -19.04
CA THR A 100 -2.23 18.85 -18.31
C THR A 100 -2.33 18.62 -16.80
N VAL A 101 -1.74 19.52 -16.01
CA VAL A 101 -1.85 19.50 -14.54
C VAL A 101 -3.33 19.47 -14.09
N ALA A 102 -4.19 20.28 -14.69
CA ALA A 102 -5.62 20.33 -14.37
C ALA A 102 -6.35 19.03 -14.73
N GLN A 103 -6.01 18.42 -15.87
CA GLN A 103 -6.57 17.12 -16.28
C GLN A 103 -6.14 16.00 -15.33
N ALA A 104 -4.86 15.95 -14.96
CA ALA A 104 -4.33 14.96 -14.02
C ALA A 104 -4.94 15.13 -12.61
N ALA A 105 -5.07 16.37 -12.13
CA ALA A 105 -5.71 16.70 -10.86
C ALA A 105 -7.15 16.21 -10.81
N LYS A 106 -7.94 16.53 -11.85
CA LYS A 106 -9.31 16.03 -12.00
C LYS A 106 -9.37 14.51 -12.11
N ARG A 107 -8.42 13.89 -12.82
CA ARG A 107 -8.34 12.43 -13.01
C ARG A 107 -8.05 11.70 -11.70
N MET A 108 -7.24 12.30 -10.82
CA MET A 108 -6.84 11.72 -9.54
C MET A 108 -7.72 12.14 -8.37
N ASP A 109 -8.63 13.11 -8.57
CA ASP A 109 -9.49 13.68 -7.53
C ASP A 109 -8.68 14.38 -6.42
N VAL A 110 -7.67 15.16 -6.83
CA VAL A 110 -6.74 15.88 -5.94
C VAL A 110 -6.54 17.33 -6.41
N PRO A 111 -6.09 18.25 -5.54
CA PRO A 111 -5.77 19.62 -5.94
C PRO A 111 -4.63 19.68 -6.96
N GLU A 112 -4.62 20.69 -7.84
CA GLU A 112 -3.50 20.91 -8.78
C GLU A 112 -2.15 21.09 -8.07
N ALA A 113 -2.15 21.65 -6.86
CA ALA A 113 -0.95 21.81 -6.05
C ALA A 113 -0.28 20.46 -5.75
N PHE A 114 -1.06 19.40 -5.52
CA PHE A 114 -0.55 18.04 -5.33
C PHE A 114 0.13 17.54 -6.61
N ILE A 115 -0.50 17.72 -7.77
CA ILE A 115 0.12 17.33 -9.05
C ILE A 115 1.43 18.09 -9.27
N ARG A 116 1.47 19.39 -8.95
CA ARG A 116 2.68 20.23 -9.09
C ARG A 116 3.81 19.80 -8.16
N SER A 117 3.51 19.41 -6.91
CA SER A 117 4.54 18.96 -5.97
C SER A 117 5.16 17.61 -6.34
N HIS A 118 4.53 16.84 -7.24
CA HIS A 118 4.99 15.52 -7.68
C HIS A 118 5.50 15.53 -9.14
N ARG A 119 5.71 16.72 -9.73
CA ARG A 119 6.16 16.88 -11.13
C ARG A 119 7.64 16.64 -11.36
N GLU A 120 8.48 16.90 -10.36
CA GLU A 120 9.94 16.91 -10.49
C GLU A 120 10.57 16.02 -9.41
N ASP A 121 11.70 15.40 -9.72
CA ASP A 121 12.61 14.93 -8.66
C ASP A 121 13.18 16.20 -8.02
N ALA A 122 13.07 16.34 -6.70
CA ALA A 122 13.95 17.27 -6.02
C ALA A 122 15.39 16.83 -6.37
N LEU A 123 16.09 17.66 -7.16
CA LEU A 123 17.53 17.56 -7.38
C LEU A 123 18.27 17.64 -6.03
#